data_AF-A0AA40F2M6-F1
#
_entry.id   AF-A0AA40F2M6-F1
#
_cell.length_a   1.000
_cell.length_b   1.000
_cell.length_c   1.000
_cell.angle_alpha   90.00
_cell.angle_beta   90.00
_cell.angle_gamma   90.00
#
_symmetry.space_group_name_H-M   'P 1'
#
loop_
_entity.id
_entity.type
_entity.pdbx_description
1 polymer ?
#
loop_
_entity_poly.entity_id
_entity_poly.type
_entity_poly.pdbx_seq_one_letter_code
_entity_poly.pdbx_strand_id
1 'polypeptide(L)'
;MLCPTCGRDFKGKRQLSQHVRCHNRKYRCTHEKCREKQGFAHRKDLLRHQQTHPEMKQIRLCHYCNRDIGREDNLGRHMSRAHKNKLSVAAASGDEAAVGLLLESGGDAKSKDIDINVALALASAKGHVNTVNILLDSGADIESLGNPAWTPLALTSQRWTRDEVMGGGLWSPLAIASRNGHEAVVRLLLERKASLGNGSTQYYPPLQAAAANGHTPIVRLLLDKGADVEAAEWYCRRTPLSHAAENGHEAVVTLLLNAGARPYGGQSRAKSALSLAARNGHAAVVKILQTAMNASG
;
A
#
# COMPACT_ATOMS: atom_id res chain seq x y z
N MET A 1 2.32 5.24 -55.82
CA MET A 1 1.91 6.66 -55.67
C MET A 1 3.16 7.50 -55.43
N LEU A 2 3.35 8.57 -56.21
CA LEU A 2 4.57 9.36 -56.20
C LEU A 2 4.55 10.50 -55.16
N CYS A 3 5.69 10.77 -54.53
CA CYS A 3 5.89 11.95 -53.68
C CYS A 3 5.96 13.22 -54.53
N PRO A 4 5.10 14.23 -54.31
CA PRO A 4 5.08 15.45 -55.12
C PRO A 4 6.34 16.32 -54.96
N THR A 5 7.14 16.09 -53.91
CA THR A 5 8.34 16.89 -53.62
C THR A 5 9.65 16.27 -54.11
N CYS A 6 9.72 14.94 -54.26
CA CYS A 6 10.97 14.27 -54.66
C CYS A 6 10.79 13.10 -55.63
N GLY A 7 9.57 12.85 -56.11
CA GLY A 7 9.29 11.85 -57.14
C GLY A 7 9.42 10.38 -56.72
N ARG A 8 9.72 10.07 -55.45
CA ARG A 8 9.81 8.67 -54.97
C ARG A 8 8.45 7.97 -54.98
N ASP A 9 8.43 6.70 -55.38
CA ASP A 9 7.22 5.86 -55.41
C ASP A 9 6.98 5.13 -54.08
N PHE A 10 5.70 5.05 -53.68
CA PHE A 10 5.24 4.42 -52.46
C PHE A 10 4.02 3.52 -52.70
N LYS A 11 4.02 2.36 -52.04
CA LYS A 11 2.99 1.32 -52.18
C LYS A 11 1.65 1.66 -51.49
N GLY A 12 1.61 2.65 -50.58
CA GLY A 12 0.39 2.96 -49.81
C GLY A 12 0.28 4.41 -49.31
N LYS A 13 -0.96 4.91 -49.14
CA LYS A 13 -1.26 6.33 -48.81
C LYS A 13 -0.64 6.74 -47.46
N ARG A 14 -0.61 5.82 -46.49
CA ARG A 14 0.00 6.03 -45.17
C ARG A 14 1.52 6.22 -45.27
N GLN A 15 2.20 5.44 -46.11
CA GLN A 15 3.65 5.55 -46.32
C GLN A 15 4.00 6.85 -47.04
N LEU A 16 3.24 7.20 -48.09
CA LEU A 16 3.38 8.47 -48.79
C LEU A 16 3.17 9.68 -47.85
N SER A 17 2.09 9.67 -47.04
CA SER A 17 1.81 10.74 -46.06
C SER A 17 2.86 10.85 -44.95
N GLN A 18 3.46 9.74 -44.51
CA GLN A 18 4.57 9.78 -43.57
C GLN A 18 5.84 10.36 -44.23
N HIS A 19 6.11 10.00 -45.48
CA HIS A 19 7.26 10.48 -46.22
C HIS A 19 7.16 11.96 -46.60
N VAL A 20 6.00 12.46 -47.03
CA VAL A 20 5.82 13.88 -47.38
C VAL A 20 6.13 14.81 -46.18
N ARG A 21 5.89 14.34 -44.95
CA ARG A 21 6.29 15.06 -43.72
C ARG A 21 7.80 15.23 -43.58
N CYS A 22 8.62 14.40 -44.22
CA CYS A 22 10.08 14.55 -44.27
C CYS A 22 10.53 15.83 -45.02
N HIS A 23 9.68 16.41 -45.85
CA HIS A 23 9.96 17.67 -46.52
C HIS A 23 9.58 18.90 -45.66
N ASN A 24 8.74 18.72 -44.64
CA ASN A 24 8.33 19.81 -43.74
C ASN A 24 9.34 19.97 -42.59
N ARG A 25 10.45 20.65 -42.88
CA ARG A 25 11.61 20.86 -42.00
C ARG A 25 11.40 21.94 -40.93
N LYS A 26 10.28 21.88 -40.22
CA LYS A 26 9.85 22.92 -39.25
C LYS A 26 10.71 23.00 -37.98
N TYR A 27 11.48 21.97 -37.65
CA TYR A 27 12.25 21.93 -36.40
C TYR A 27 13.69 22.40 -36.65
N ARG A 28 14.07 23.57 -36.14
CA ARG A 28 15.43 24.12 -36.32
C ARG A 28 16.24 24.06 -35.04
N CYS A 29 17.56 23.88 -35.18
CA CYS A 29 18.49 23.97 -34.07
C CYS A 29 18.75 25.44 -33.75
N THR A 30 18.70 25.79 -32.46
CA THR A 30 18.97 27.15 -31.98
C THR A 30 20.45 27.40 -31.71
N HIS A 31 21.31 26.38 -31.85
CA HIS A 31 22.75 26.50 -31.65
C HIS A 31 23.34 27.46 -32.67
N GLU A 32 24.20 28.36 -32.20
CA GLU A 32 24.83 29.39 -33.02
C GLU A 32 25.48 28.81 -34.28
N LYS A 33 26.21 27.69 -34.14
CA LYS A 33 26.88 26.98 -35.26
C LYS A 33 25.92 26.28 -36.24
N CYS A 34 24.62 26.27 -35.97
CA CYS A 34 23.60 25.54 -36.74
C CYS A 34 22.43 26.41 -37.20
N ARG A 35 22.41 27.71 -36.85
CA ARG A 35 21.30 28.64 -37.19
C ARG A 35 21.01 28.71 -38.69
N GLU A 36 22.03 28.60 -39.52
CA GLU A 36 21.93 28.70 -40.99
C GLU A 36 21.69 27.34 -41.69
N LYS A 37 21.72 26.23 -40.95
CA LYS A 37 21.54 24.89 -41.52
C LYS A 37 20.06 24.58 -41.77
N GLN A 38 19.80 23.72 -42.77
CA GLN A 38 18.44 23.25 -43.05
C GLN A 38 17.84 22.52 -41.82
N GLY A 39 16.57 22.79 -41.51
CA GLY A 39 15.88 22.20 -40.37
C GLY A 39 15.62 20.69 -40.51
N PHE A 40 15.11 20.10 -39.43
CA PHE A 40 14.72 18.70 -39.32
C PHE A 40 13.22 18.53 -39.54
N ALA A 41 12.85 17.41 -40.16
CA ALA A 41 11.46 17.09 -40.40
C ALA A 41 10.72 16.59 -39.16
N HIS A 42 11.43 15.89 -38.26
CA HIS A 42 10.86 15.41 -37.01
C HIS A 42 11.61 15.96 -35.79
N ARG A 43 10.85 16.20 -34.71
CA ARG A 43 11.39 16.66 -33.43
C ARG A 43 12.48 15.73 -32.90
N LYS A 44 12.31 14.41 -33.04
CA LYS A 44 13.28 13.41 -32.59
C LYS A 44 14.66 13.56 -33.26
N ASP A 45 14.70 13.98 -34.52
CA ASP A 45 15.94 14.12 -35.29
C ASP A 45 16.67 15.42 -34.89
N LEU A 46 15.91 16.49 -34.64
CA LEU A 46 16.45 17.71 -34.01
C LEU A 46 17.03 17.40 -32.62
N LEU A 47 16.32 16.62 -31.80
CA LEU A 47 16.78 16.25 -30.46
C LEU A 47 18.09 15.45 -30.51
N ARG A 48 18.21 14.51 -31.44
CA ARG A 48 19.46 13.75 -31.67
C ARG A 48 20.59 14.65 -32.15
N HIS A 49 20.32 15.57 -33.07
CA HIS A 49 21.32 16.55 -33.50
C HIS A 49 21.76 17.48 -32.36
N GLN A 50 20.85 17.91 -31.49
CA GLN A 50 21.22 18.72 -30.31
C GLN A 50 22.18 17.99 -29.36
N GLN A 51 22.22 16.65 -29.37
CA GLN A 51 23.18 15.88 -28.56
C GLN A 51 24.63 15.98 -29.07
N THR A 52 24.85 16.42 -30.33
CA THR A 52 26.21 16.67 -30.85
C THR A 52 26.81 17.98 -30.33
N HIS A 53 26.00 18.80 -29.66
CA HIS A 53 26.40 20.08 -29.06
C HIS A 53 26.53 19.89 -27.55
N PRO A 54 27.75 19.84 -26.98
CA PRO A 54 27.98 19.62 -25.54
C PRO A 54 27.19 20.59 -24.65
N GLU A 55 27.16 21.87 -25.03
CA GLU A 55 26.45 22.98 -24.39
C GLU A 55 24.91 22.86 -24.43
N MET A 56 24.35 21.97 -25.25
CA MET A 56 22.90 21.77 -25.39
C MET A 56 22.37 20.50 -24.72
N LYS A 57 23.26 19.71 -24.11
CA LYS A 57 22.84 18.57 -23.29
C LYS A 57 22.05 19.10 -22.10
N GLN A 58 20.73 19.00 -22.16
CA GLN A 58 19.86 19.20 -20.99
C GLN A 58 20.07 18.01 -20.03
N ILE A 59 21.12 18.11 -19.22
CA ILE A 59 21.38 17.22 -18.09
C ILE A 59 20.53 17.75 -16.93
N ARG A 60 19.69 16.89 -16.37
CA ARG A 60 18.98 17.18 -15.12
C ARG A 60 19.61 16.34 -14.02
N LEU A 61 20.07 16.96 -12.96
CA LEU A 61 20.58 16.24 -11.81
C LEU A 61 19.42 15.54 -11.09
N CYS A 62 19.57 14.24 -10.86
CA CYS A 62 18.74 13.52 -9.92
C CYS A 62 19.29 13.75 -8.52
N HIS A 63 18.65 14.61 -7.73
CA HIS A 63 19.10 14.99 -6.39
C HIS A 63 19.12 13.81 -5.40
N TYR A 64 18.46 12.70 -5.71
CA TYR A 64 18.40 11.53 -4.83
C TYR A 64 19.62 10.61 -4.98
N CYS A 65 20.00 10.27 -6.21
CA CYS A 65 21.15 9.39 -6.47
C CYS A 65 22.38 10.17 -6.96
N ASN A 66 22.30 11.50 -6.91
CA ASN A 66 23.28 12.45 -7.40
C ASN A 66 23.80 12.12 -8.81
N ARG A 67 22.91 11.59 -9.66
CA ARG A 67 23.23 11.12 -11.01
C ARG A 67 22.70 12.08 -12.05
N ASP A 68 23.53 12.37 -13.03
CA ASP A 68 23.17 13.15 -14.20
C ASP A 68 22.20 12.39 -15.11
N ILE A 69 20.98 12.93 -15.27
CA ILE A 69 19.92 12.33 -16.10
C ILE A 69 19.88 13.05 -17.44
N GLY A 70 20.37 12.36 -18.46
CA GLY A 70 20.32 12.83 -19.85
C GLY A 70 18.93 12.73 -20.46
N ARG A 71 18.66 13.46 -21.53
CA ARG A 71 17.30 13.62 -22.12
C ARG A 71 16.67 12.34 -22.70
N GLU A 72 17.45 11.27 -22.98
CA GLU A 72 16.90 9.95 -23.35
C GLU A 72 16.17 9.29 -22.16
N ASP A 73 16.63 9.61 -20.95
CA ASP A 73 15.99 9.31 -19.68
C ASP A 73 15.14 10.52 -19.27
N ASN A 74 13.82 10.42 -19.38
CA ASN A 74 12.98 11.49 -18.83
C ASN A 74 13.17 11.50 -17.30
N LEU A 75 13.52 12.63 -16.66
CA LEU A 75 13.70 12.70 -15.20
C LEU A 75 12.54 12.05 -14.45
N GLY A 76 11.29 12.33 -14.83
CA GLY A 76 10.13 11.66 -14.22
C GLY A 76 10.07 10.14 -14.45
N ARG A 77 10.61 9.65 -15.57
CA ARG A 77 10.69 8.21 -15.90
C ARG A 77 11.91 7.54 -15.25
N HIS A 78 13.01 8.27 -15.03
CA HIS A 78 14.16 7.86 -14.23
C HIS A 78 13.76 7.74 -12.76
N MET A 79 13.08 8.76 -12.21
CA MET A 79 12.53 8.73 -10.86
C MET A 79 11.60 7.53 -10.70
N SER A 80 10.63 7.33 -11.62
CA SER A 80 9.76 6.15 -11.60
C SER A 80 10.52 4.82 -11.73
N ARG A 81 11.52 4.66 -12.63
CA ARG A 81 12.17 3.35 -12.85
C ARG A 81 13.26 2.99 -11.85
N ALA A 82 14.10 3.94 -11.47
CA ALA A 82 15.26 3.71 -10.60
C ALA A 82 14.90 3.78 -9.12
N HIS A 83 13.79 4.43 -8.76
CA HIS A 83 13.36 4.65 -7.38
C HIS A 83 12.04 3.95 -7.01
N LYS A 84 11.49 3.13 -7.90
CA LYS A 84 10.43 2.16 -7.59
C LYS A 84 10.74 1.48 -6.26
N ASN A 85 9.90 1.72 -5.25
CA ASN A 85 9.86 1.12 -3.92
C ASN A 85 10.63 1.87 -2.82
N LYS A 86 11.24 3.02 -3.10
CA LYS A 86 11.99 3.74 -2.06
C LYS A 86 11.12 4.23 -0.93
N LEU A 87 9.95 4.80 -1.22
CA LEU A 87 9.04 5.25 -0.15
C LEU A 87 8.59 4.07 0.73
N SER A 88 8.24 2.93 0.14
CA SER A 88 7.84 1.73 0.90
C SER A 88 9.00 1.12 1.71
N VAL A 89 10.22 1.14 1.19
CA VAL A 89 11.42 0.63 1.88
C VAL A 89 11.79 1.55 3.02
N ALA A 90 11.83 2.85 2.79
CA ALA A 90 12.08 3.87 3.81
C ALA A 90 11.00 3.81 4.91
N ALA A 91 9.73 3.65 4.51
CA ALA A 91 8.63 3.51 5.46
C ALA A 91 8.70 2.20 6.26
N ALA A 92 9.14 1.09 5.65
CA ALA A 92 9.33 -0.18 6.35
C ALA A 92 10.56 -0.16 7.28
N SER A 93 11.60 0.60 6.96
CA SER A 93 12.77 0.79 7.81
C SER A 93 12.58 1.84 8.90
N GLY A 94 11.55 2.69 8.79
CA GLY A 94 11.30 3.79 9.72
C GLY A 94 12.24 4.97 9.51
N ASP A 95 12.79 5.12 8.30
CA ASP A 95 13.69 6.23 7.97
C ASP A 95 12.86 7.49 7.68
N GLU A 96 12.53 8.21 8.75
CA GLU A 96 11.71 9.42 8.74
C GLU A 96 12.26 10.49 7.78
N ALA A 97 13.58 10.66 7.74
CA ALA A 97 14.24 11.64 6.90
C ALA A 97 14.12 11.27 5.42
N ALA A 98 14.36 10.00 5.07
CA ALA A 98 14.17 9.53 3.71
C ALA A 98 12.70 9.60 3.28
N VAL A 99 11.76 9.26 4.18
CA VAL A 99 10.32 9.38 3.91
C VAL A 99 9.94 10.83 3.63
N GLY A 100 10.36 11.79 4.47
CA GLY A 100 10.10 13.21 4.26
C GLY A 100 10.63 13.72 2.92
N LEU A 101 11.90 13.45 2.62
CA LEU A 101 12.54 13.86 1.35
C LEU A 101 11.85 13.24 0.12
N LEU A 102 11.40 11.98 0.21
CA LEU A 102 10.69 11.30 -0.87
C LEU A 102 9.30 11.87 -1.13
N LEU A 103 8.61 12.34 -0.08
CA LEU A 103 7.31 12.97 -0.18
C LEU A 103 7.43 14.41 -0.73
N GLU A 104 8.41 15.20 -0.24
CA GLU A 104 8.67 16.58 -0.69
C GLU A 104 9.13 16.66 -2.15
N SER A 105 9.99 15.74 -2.58
CA SER A 105 10.52 15.73 -3.96
C SER A 105 9.49 15.31 -5.01
N GLY A 106 8.27 14.92 -4.60
CA GLY A 106 7.14 14.60 -5.47
C GLY A 106 7.35 13.37 -6.37
N GLY A 107 8.41 12.59 -6.12
CA GLY A 107 8.88 11.53 -7.01
C GLY A 107 8.00 10.28 -7.00
N ASP A 108 7.54 9.85 -5.82
CA ASP A 108 6.83 8.58 -5.65
C ASP A 108 5.34 8.76 -5.31
N ALA A 109 4.98 9.72 -4.44
CA ALA A 109 3.61 9.89 -3.89
C ALA A 109 2.52 10.22 -4.92
N LYS A 110 2.90 10.71 -6.11
CA LYS A 110 1.97 11.03 -7.22
C LYS A 110 2.16 10.14 -8.43
N SER A 111 3.10 9.20 -8.38
CA SER A 111 3.32 8.27 -9.47
C SER A 111 2.24 7.18 -9.44
N LYS A 112 1.71 6.78 -10.60
CA LYS A 112 0.71 5.70 -10.70
C LYS A 112 1.23 4.32 -10.26
N ASP A 113 2.51 4.21 -9.92
CA ASP A 113 3.21 2.94 -9.77
C ASP A 113 3.31 2.48 -8.30
N ILE A 114 3.26 3.36 -7.29
CA ILE A 114 3.33 2.98 -5.86
C ILE A 114 2.49 3.94 -5.00
N ASP A 115 1.60 3.35 -4.21
CA ASP A 115 0.61 4.05 -3.40
C ASP A 115 1.21 4.44 -2.02
N ILE A 116 1.06 5.71 -1.62
CA ILE A 116 1.42 6.22 -0.28
C ILE A 116 0.77 5.37 0.83
N ASN A 117 -0.36 4.75 0.54
CA ASN A 117 -1.08 3.86 1.43
C ASN A 117 -0.34 2.55 1.72
N VAL A 118 0.42 2.05 0.75
CA VAL A 118 1.29 0.87 0.94
C VAL A 118 2.39 1.21 1.94
N ALA A 119 2.98 2.40 1.82
CA ALA A 119 3.97 2.87 2.78
C ALA A 119 3.35 3.00 4.19
N LEU A 120 2.11 3.50 4.29
CA LEU A 120 1.38 3.59 5.55
C LEU A 120 1.15 2.21 6.18
N ALA A 121 0.71 1.23 5.39
CA ALA A 121 0.50 -0.14 5.84
C ALA A 121 1.80 -0.78 6.35
N LEU A 122 2.92 -0.58 5.66
CA LEU A 122 4.23 -1.12 6.05
C LEU A 122 4.78 -0.45 7.32
N ALA A 123 4.71 0.87 7.41
CA ALA A 123 5.09 1.59 8.62
C ALA A 123 4.26 1.14 9.82
N SER A 124 2.94 0.97 9.62
CA SER A 124 2.03 0.46 10.65
C SER A 124 2.34 -0.99 11.04
N ALA A 125 2.72 -1.83 10.08
CA ALA A 125 3.13 -3.22 10.32
C ALA A 125 4.45 -3.33 11.09
N LYS A 126 5.29 -2.30 11.06
CA LYS A 126 6.60 -2.27 11.71
C LYS A 126 6.63 -1.44 13.00
N GLY A 127 5.56 -0.70 13.29
CA GLY A 127 5.43 0.08 14.51
C GLY A 127 6.08 1.46 14.45
N HIS A 128 6.35 1.98 13.25
CA HIS A 128 7.07 3.25 13.07
C HIS A 128 6.13 4.45 13.21
N VAL A 129 5.86 4.87 14.46
CA VAL A 129 4.86 5.90 14.80
C VAL A 129 5.08 7.22 14.04
N ASN A 130 6.29 7.76 14.06
CA ASN A 130 6.60 9.03 13.39
C ASN A 130 6.43 8.92 11.87
N THR A 131 6.87 7.81 11.29
CA THR A 131 6.67 7.53 9.86
C THR A 131 5.18 7.45 9.50
N VAL A 132 4.37 6.77 10.32
CA VAL A 132 2.91 6.74 10.16
C VAL A 132 2.34 8.15 10.20
N ASN A 133 2.78 8.97 11.17
CA ASN A 133 2.33 10.35 11.30
C ASN A 133 2.66 11.19 10.04
N ILE A 134 3.90 11.12 9.56
CA ILE A 134 4.35 11.82 8.35
C ILE A 134 3.53 11.42 7.12
N LEU A 135 3.24 10.13 6.96
CA LEU A 135 2.48 9.62 5.83
C LEU A 135 1.02 10.10 5.86
N LEU A 136 0.39 10.10 7.03
CA LEU A 136 -0.97 10.64 7.21
C LEU A 136 -1.01 12.16 6.95
N ASP A 137 -0.03 12.92 7.43
CA ASP A 137 0.09 14.36 7.17
C ASP A 137 0.30 14.66 5.67
N SER A 138 0.89 13.71 4.96
CA SER A 138 1.11 13.78 3.50
C SER A 138 -0.08 13.27 2.68
N GLY A 139 -1.21 12.97 3.33
CA GLY A 139 -2.47 12.61 2.67
C GLY A 139 -2.65 11.12 2.38
N ALA A 140 -1.94 10.24 3.11
CA ALA A 140 -2.26 8.81 3.07
C ALA A 140 -3.69 8.57 3.58
N ASP A 141 -4.42 7.71 2.88
CA ASP A 141 -5.75 7.27 3.30
C ASP A 141 -5.62 6.31 4.48
N ILE A 142 -6.11 6.78 5.64
CA ILE A 142 -6.10 6.05 6.90
C ILE A 142 -6.90 4.74 6.85
N GLU A 143 -7.88 4.65 5.95
CA GLU A 143 -8.70 3.46 5.75
C GLU A 143 -8.18 2.58 4.61
N SER A 144 -7.04 2.94 4.01
CA SER A 144 -6.55 2.19 2.86
C SER A 144 -6.24 0.75 3.22
N LEU A 145 -6.83 -0.12 2.42
CA LEU A 145 -6.76 -1.55 2.60
C LEU A 145 -5.45 -2.10 2.06
N GLY A 146 -4.66 -2.71 2.94
CA GLY A 146 -3.42 -3.40 2.61
C GLY A 146 -3.46 -4.87 3.00
N ASN A 147 -2.50 -5.64 2.52
CA ASN A 147 -2.22 -6.97 3.05
C ASN A 147 -0.77 -6.97 3.58
N PRO A 148 -0.55 -7.20 4.88
CA PRO A 148 0.79 -7.20 5.46
C PRO A 148 1.68 -8.35 4.97
N ALA A 149 1.10 -9.39 4.34
CA ALA A 149 1.85 -10.46 3.68
C ALA A 149 2.38 -10.06 2.28
N TRP A 150 1.94 -8.94 1.72
CA TRP A 150 2.39 -8.48 0.41
C TRP A 150 3.63 -7.60 0.55
N THR A 151 4.75 -8.10 0.05
CA THR A 151 5.97 -7.30 -0.14
C THR A 151 5.73 -6.26 -1.25
N PRO A 152 6.49 -5.14 -1.27
CA PRO A 152 6.45 -4.17 -2.37
C PRO A 152 6.60 -4.82 -3.77
N LEU A 153 7.28 -5.97 -3.86
CA LEU A 153 7.46 -6.73 -5.09
C LEU A 153 6.15 -7.35 -5.61
N ALA A 154 5.30 -7.85 -4.70
CA ALA A 154 4.04 -8.53 -5.01
C ALA A 154 2.94 -7.58 -5.51
N LEU A 155 3.06 -6.28 -5.22
CA LEU A 155 2.08 -5.25 -5.60
C LEU A 155 2.14 -4.86 -7.10
N THR A 156 3.16 -5.30 -7.83
CA THR A 156 3.38 -4.91 -9.25
C THR A 156 2.62 -5.78 -10.25
N SER A 157 2.13 -6.95 -9.86
CA SER A 157 1.25 -7.74 -10.71
C SER A 157 -0.21 -7.34 -10.45
N GLN A 158 -0.76 -6.41 -11.25
CA GLN A 158 -2.20 -6.10 -11.29
C GLN A 158 -3.09 -7.27 -11.76
N ARG A 159 -2.64 -8.51 -11.61
CA ARG A 159 -3.37 -9.71 -11.95
C ARG A 159 -3.88 -10.32 -10.65
N TRP A 160 -4.89 -9.67 -10.10
CA TRP A 160 -5.66 -10.22 -8.99
C TRP A 160 -6.47 -11.40 -9.53
N THR A 161 -5.98 -12.62 -9.34
CA THR A 161 -6.81 -13.80 -9.51
C THR A 161 -7.66 -13.93 -8.24
N ARG A 162 -8.97 -13.94 -8.46
CA ARG A 162 -10.02 -14.00 -7.44
C ARG A 162 -9.89 -15.21 -6.49
N ASP A 163 -9.07 -16.19 -6.86
CA ASP A 163 -8.94 -17.50 -6.21
C ASP A 163 -7.72 -17.64 -5.27
N GLU A 164 -6.74 -16.72 -5.28
CA GLU A 164 -5.61 -16.74 -4.32
C GLU A 164 -5.94 -16.05 -2.98
N VAL A 165 -7.16 -15.47 -2.87
CA VAL A 165 -7.72 -14.83 -1.68
C VAL A 165 -8.41 -15.86 -0.76
N MET A 166 -7.83 -17.06 -0.66
CA MET A 166 -8.32 -18.11 0.24
C MET A 166 -7.89 -17.79 1.69
N GLY A 167 -8.61 -16.88 2.35
CA GLY A 167 -8.55 -16.63 3.80
C GLY A 167 -7.88 -15.33 4.26
N GLY A 168 -7.39 -14.48 3.35
CA GLY A 168 -6.76 -13.20 3.69
C GLY A 168 -7.70 -12.03 3.41
N GLY A 169 -8.50 -11.62 4.41
CA GLY A 169 -9.25 -10.36 4.33
C GLY A 169 -8.31 -9.18 4.07
N LEU A 170 -8.84 -8.09 3.53
CA LEU A 170 -8.12 -6.82 3.45
C LEU A 170 -7.99 -6.23 4.87
N TRP A 171 -6.81 -5.71 5.21
CA TRP A 171 -6.50 -5.16 6.53
C TRP A 171 -6.32 -3.65 6.45
N SER A 172 -7.02 -2.90 7.30
CA SER A 172 -6.72 -1.48 7.49
C SER A 172 -5.37 -1.31 8.22
N PRO A 173 -4.73 -0.13 8.14
CA PRO A 173 -3.52 0.16 8.92
C PRO A 173 -3.74 -0.07 10.41
N LEU A 174 -4.94 0.22 10.91
CA LEU A 174 -5.33 -0.05 12.30
C LEU A 174 -5.37 -1.54 12.61
N ALA A 175 -5.95 -2.36 11.73
CA ALA A 175 -5.98 -3.82 11.90
C ALA A 175 -4.58 -4.43 11.83
N ILE A 176 -3.71 -3.93 10.94
CA ILE A 176 -2.31 -4.34 10.82
C ILE A 176 -1.53 -4.04 12.12
N ALA A 177 -1.59 -2.79 12.59
CA ALA A 177 -0.92 -2.39 13.82
C ALA A 177 -1.45 -3.16 15.05
N SER A 178 -2.76 -3.42 15.07
CA SER A 178 -3.43 -4.20 16.13
C SER A 178 -2.98 -5.66 16.13
N ARG A 179 -2.84 -6.29 14.96
CA ARG A 179 -2.33 -7.66 14.81
C ARG A 179 -0.90 -7.80 15.33
N ASN A 180 -0.06 -6.80 15.05
CA ASN A 180 1.38 -6.85 15.34
C ASN A 180 1.75 -6.30 16.71
N GLY A 181 0.80 -5.79 17.50
CA GLY A 181 1.06 -5.36 18.88
C GLY A 181 1.62 -3.94 19.00
N HIS A 182 1.51 -3.11 17.96
CA HIS A 182 2.07 -1.75 17.96
C HIS A 182 1.11 -0.73 18.59
N GLU A 183 0.97 -0.77 19.91
CA GLU A 183 0.02 0.05 20.67
C GLU A 183 0.12 1.56 20.35
N ALA A 184 1.33 2.11 20.26
CA ALA A 184 1.53 3.54 19.96
C ALA A 184 1.00 3.93 18.57
N VAL A 185 1.16 3.05 17.57
CA VAL A 185 0.57 3.25 16.23
C VAL A 185 -0.95 3.14 16.29
N VAL A 186 -1.48 2.16 17.04
CA VAL A 186 -2.94 2.02 17.24
C VAL A 186 -3.53 3.29 17.86
N ARG A 187 -2.90 3.85 18.90
CA ARG A 187 -3.32 5.11 19.53
C ARG A 187 -3.34 6.25 18.52
N LEU A 188 -2.25 6.45 17.78
CA LEU A 188 -2.15 7.48 16.75
C LEU A 188 -3.25 7.34 15.68
N LEU A 189 -3.48 6.14 15.16
CA LEU A 189 -4.51 5.90 14.14
C LEU A 189 -5.93 6.18 14.67
N LEU A 190 -6.22 5.80 15.93
CA LEU A 190 -7.51 6.10 16.57
C LEU A 190 -7.70 7.59 16.85
N GLU A 191 -6.65 8.30 17.24
CA GLU A 191 -6.66 9.77 17.39
C GLU A 191 -6.95 10.46 16.05
N ARG A 192 -6.46 9.89 14.95
CA ARG A 192 -6.75 10.30 13.58
C ARG A 192 -8.10 9.78 13.04
N LYS A 193 -8.95 9.24 13.93
CA LYS A 193 -10.31 8.75 13.65
C LYS A 193 -10.39 7.55 12.69
N ALA A 194 -9.39 6.67 12.72
CA ALA A 194 -9.48 5.39 12.03
C ALA A 194 -10.73 4.60 12.45
N SER A 195 -11.38 3.95 11.48
CA SER A 195 -12.58 3.15 11.70
C SER A 195 -12.28 1.90 12.52
N LEU A 196 -13.17 1.59 13.48
CA LEU A 196 -13.11 0.37 14.26
C LEU A 196 -13.61 -0.87 13.48
N GLY A 197 -14.11 -0.69 12.26
CA GLY A 197 -14.60 -1.78 11.40
C GLY A 197 -15.99 -2.32 11.79
N ASN A 198 -16.73 -1.58 12.63
CA ASN A 198 -18.09 -1.96 13.04
C ASN A 198 -19.01 -2.08 11.81
N GLY A 199 -19.52 -3.27 11.52
CA GLY A 199 -20.48 -3.52 10.43
C GLY A 199 -19.89 -3.78 9.03
N SER A 200 -18.58 -3.65 8.83
CA SER A 200 -17.96 -4.05 7.55
C SER A 200 -17.65 -5.54 7.57
N THR A 201 -18.45 -6.33 6.87
CA THR A 201 -18.26 -7.79 6.85
C THR A 201 -17.04 -8.20 6.00
N GLN A 202 -16.57 -7.34 5.10
CA GLN A 202 -15.48 -7.64 4.14
C GLN A 202 -14.05 -7.52 4.69
N TYR A 203 -13.86 -6.92 5.88
CA TYR A 203 -12.53 -6.59 6.41
C TYR A 203 -12.24 -7.31 7.72
N TYR A 204 -10.96 -7.53 8.02
CA TYR A 204 -10.56 -8.14 9.28
C TYR A 204 -10.65 -7.09 10.42
N PRO A 205 -11.55 -7.24 11.41
CA PRO A 205 -11.74 -6.21 12.43
C PRO A 205 -10.48 -6.03 13.31
N PRO A 206 -10.06 -4.80 13.64
CA PRO A 206 -8.91 -4.56 14.52
C PRO A 206 -9.00 -5.28 15.86
N LEU A 207 -10.20 -5.35 16.47
CA LEU A 207 -10.40 -6.04 17.74
C LEU A 207 -10.14 -7.54 17.60
N GLN A 208 -10.65 -8.16 16.52
CA GLN A 208 -10.40 -9.57 16.22
C GLN A 208 -8.91 -9.83 15.99
N ALA A 209 -8.21 -8.92 15.28
CA ALA A 209 -6.77 -9.00 15.04
C ALA A 209 -5.94 -8.97 16.33
N ALA A 210 -6.22 -8.02 17.22
CA ALA A 210 -5.55 -7.91 18.51
C ALA A 210 -5.86 -9.12 19.39
N ALA A 211 -7.12 -9.58 19.42
CA ALA A 211 -7.55 -10.70 20.23
C ALA A 211 -6.92 -12.02 19.81
N ALA A 212 -6.82 -12.28 18.49
CA ALA A 212 -6.17 -13.47 17.96
C ALA A 212 -4.68 -13.55 18.34
N ASN A 213 -4.00 -12.41 18.51
CA ASN A 213 -2.57 -12.35 18.80
C ASN A 213 -2.24 -12.04 20.27
N GLY A 214 -3.25 -11.95 21.15
CA GLY A 214 -3.05 -11.82 22.60
C GLY A 214 -2.67 -10.40 23.08
N HIS A 215 -2.82 -9.38 22.24
CA HIS A 215 -2.41 -8.00 22.53
C HIS A 215 -3.38 -7.30 23.49
N THR A 216 -3.34 -7.71 24.75
CA THR A 216 -4.24 -7.28 25.84
C THR A 216 -4.39 -5.75 25.95
N PRO A 217 -3.33 -4.92 25.91
CA PRO A 217 -3.46 -3.46 25.96
C PRO A 217 -4.25 -2.88 24.78
N ILE A 218 -4.05 -3.43 23.58
CA ILE A 218 -4.73 -3.00 22.35
C ILE A 218 -6.20 -3.43 22.38
N VAL A 219 -6.49 -4.66 22.84
CA VAL A 219 -7.88 -5.13 23.02
C VAL A 219 -8.65 -4.18 23.95
N ARG A 220 -8.07 -3.84 25.10
CA ARG A 220 -8.66 -2.88 26.04
C ARG A 220 -8.90 -1.52 25.37
N LEU A 221 -7.89 -0.97 24.72
CA LEU A 221 -7.97 0.31 24.02
C LEU A 221 -9.09 0.34 22.97
N LEU A 222 -9.23 -0.73 22.17
CA LEU A 222 -10.26 -0.82 21.14
C LEU A 222 -11.67 -0.92 21.73
N LEU A 223 -11.83 -1.70 22.81
CA LEU A 223 -13.11 -1.79 23.54
C LEU A 223 -13.49 -0.44 24.18
N ASP A 224 -12.53 0.25 24.80
CA ASP A 224 -12.74 1.58 25.40
C ASP A 224 -13.16 2.63 24.35
N LYS A 225 -12.79 2.43 23.08
CA LYS A 225 -13.20 3.27 21.95
C LYS A 225 -14.52 2.84 21.31
N GLY A 226 -15.17 1.79 21.79
CA GLY A 226 -16.47 1.31 21.30
C GLY A 226 -16.39 0.34 20.13
N ALA A 227 -15.32 -0.46 20.06
CA ALA A 227 -15.27 -1.57 19.10
C ALA A 227 -16.36 -2.60 19.44
N ASP A 228 -17.06 -3.10 18.42
CA ASP A 228 -18.06 -4.15 18.60
C ASP A 228 -17.38 -5.44 19.10
N VAL A 229 -17.75 -5.86 20.31
CA VAL A 229 -17.18 -7.05 20.98
C VAL A 229 -17.44 -8.35 20.21
N GLU A 230 -18.51 -8.38 19.40
CA GLU A 230 -18.88 -9.50 18.54
C GLU A 230 -18.41 -9.33 17.09
N ALA A 231 -17.58 -8.31 16.81
CA ALA A 231 -17.10 -8.03 15.46
C ALA A 231 -16.43 -9.27 14.85
N ALA A 232 -17.04 -9.79 13.78
CA ALA A 232 -16.61 -10.99 13.11
C ALA A 232 -16.50 -10.75 11.60
N GLU A 233 -15.44 -11.26 11.00
CA GLU A 233 -15.28 -11.28 9.55
C GLU A 233 -16.28 -12.25 8.87
N TRP A 234 -16.66 -11.96 7.62
CA TRP A 234 -17.77 -12.63 6.92
C TRP A 234 -17.59 -14.13 6.64
N TYR A 235 -16.36 -14.58 6.44
CA TYR A 235 -16.02 -15.88 5.88
C TYR A 235 -16.08 -16.99 6.94
N CYS A 236 -15.31 -16.88 8.02
CA CYS A 236 -15.35 -17.85 9.12
C CYS A 236 -16.42 -17.52 10.15
N ARG A 237 -16.92 -16.26 10.18
CA ARG A 237 -17.82 -15.73 11.21
C ARG A 237 -17.34 -16.04 12.63
N ARG A 238 -16.02 -15.95 12.83
CA ARG A 238 -15.37 -16.16 14.12
C ARG A 238 -15.31 -14.83 14.88
N THR A 239 -15.69 -14.88 16.15
CA THR A 239 -15.68 -13.71 17.04
C THR A 239 -14.27 -13.49 17.63
N PRO A 240 -13.95 -12.29 18.17
CA PRO A 240 -12.70 -12.05 18.86
C PRO A 240 -12.47 -13.03 20.01
N LEU A 241 -13.54 -13.39 20.73
CA LEU A 241 -13.50 -14.37 21.83
C LEU A 241 -13.09 -15.76 21.33
N SER A 242 -13.64 -16.20 20.20
CA SER A 242 -13.29 -17.52 19.64
C SER A 242 -11.82 -17.62 19.23
N HIS A 243 -11.25 -16.53 18.70
CA HIS A 243 -9.85 -16.44 18.33
C HIS A 243 -8.91 -16.39 19.55
N ALA A 244 -9.26 -15.58 20.55
CA ALA A 244 -8.52 -15.53 21.80
C ALA A 244 -8.52 -16.89 22.50
N ALA A 245 -9.65 -17.60 22.47
CA ALA A 245 -9.79 -18.90 23.08
C ALA A 245 -9.05 -20.01 22.32
N GLU A 246 -9.10 -20.00 20.99
CA GLU A 246 -8.35 -20.93 20.12
C GLU A 246 -6.83 -20.82 20.34
N ASN A 247 -6.33 -19.62 20.63
CA ASN A 247 -4.90 -19.37 20.82
C ASN A 247 -4.46 -19.31 22.30
N GLY A 248 -5.37 -19.52 23.25
CA GLY A 248 -5.04 -19.63 24.68
C GLY A 248 -4.81 -18.29 25.42
N HIS A 249 -5.31 -17.17 24.89
CA HIS A 249 -5.06 -15.84 25.45
C HIS A 249 -5.98 -15.51 26.63
N GLU A 250 -5.68 -16.05 27.81
CA GLU A 250 -6.51 -15.95 29.03
C GLU A 250 -6.93 -14.52 29.42
N ALA A 251 -5.98 -13.58 29.40
CA ALA A 251 -6.24 -12.19 29.75
C ALA A 251 -7.21 -11.52 28.75
N VAL A 252 -7.06 -11.81 27.46
CA VAL A 252 -7.95 -11.32 26.40
C VAL A 252 -9.33 -11.95 26.52
N VAL A 253 -9.42 -13.26 26.78
CA VAL A 253 -10.69 -13.97 26.99
C VAL A 253 -11.47 -13.32 28.14
N THR A 254 -10.80 -13.09 29.27
CA THR A 254 -11.42 -12.45 30.44
C THR A 254 -11.90 -11.04 30.12
N LEU A 255 -11.11 -10.24 29.40
CA LEU A 255 -11.51 -8.89 28.99
C LEU A 255 -12.72 -8.89 28.07
N LEU A 256 -12.76 -9.78 27.08
CA LEU A 256 -13.87 -9.87 26.14
C LEU A 256 -15.16 -10.31 26.85
N LEU A 257 -15.08 -11.29 27.77
CA LEU A 257 -16.24 -11.71 28.58
C LEU A 257 -16.76 -10.58 29.46
N ASN A 258 -15.87 -9.82 30.11
CA ASN A 258 -16.24 -8.65 30.91
C ASN A 258 -16.87 -7.53 30.06
N ALA A 259 -16.51 -7.45 28.77
CA ALA A 259 -17.10 -6.53 27.80
C ALA A 259 -18.41 -7.06 27.18
N GLY A 260 -18.94 -8.20 27.65
CA GLY A 260 -20.21 -8.76 27.21
C GLY A 260 -20.12 -9.73 26.04
N ALA A 261 -18.93 -10.24 25.71
CA ALA A 261 -18.77 -11.25 24.66
C ALA A 261 -19.56 -12.52 24.99
N ARG A 262 -20.28 -13.05 24.00
CA ARG A 262 -21.10 -14.25 24.14
C ARG A 262 -20.22 -15.50 24.03
N PRO A 263 -20.16 -16.37 25.05
CA PRO A 263 -19.42 -17.64 24.99
C PRO A 263 -19.90 -18.57 23.86
N TYR A 264 -21.16 -18.40 23.45
CA TYR A 264 -21.86 -19.18 22.44
C TYR A 264 -21.94 -18.52 21.06
N GLY A 265 -21.22 -17.42 20.79
CA GLY A 265 -21.41 -16.54 19.62
C GLY A 265 -21.28 -17.14 18.21
N GLY A 266 -21.01 -18.45 18.06
CA GLY A 266 -20.98 -19.14 16.77
C GLY A 266 -22.28 -19.90 16.48
N GLN A 267 -22.73 -19.88 15.22
CA GLN A 267 -23.91 -20.64 14.74
C GLN A 267 -23.77 -22.18 14.88
N SER A 268 -22.57 -22.70 15.20
CA SER A 268 -22.38 -24.13 15.48
C SER A 268 -21.64 -24.36 16.79
N ARG A 269 -22.15 -25.28 17.62
CA ARG A 269 -21.48 -25.76 18.85
C ARG A 269 -20.06 -26.26 18.59
N ALA A 270 -19.78 -26.77 17.39
CA ALA A 270 -18.46 -27.24 16.96
C ALA A 270 -17.41 -26.12 16.83
N LYS A 271 -17.83 -24.86 16.69
CA LYS A 271 -16.95 -23.68 16.58
C LYS A 271 -17.08 -22.72 17.77
N SER A 272 -17.60 -23.19 18.91
CA SER A 272 -17.66 -22.38 20.13
C SER A 272 -16.25 -22.05 20.64
N ALA A 273 -16.10 -20.93 21.35
CA ALA A 273 -14.83 -20.57 21.99
C ALA A 273 -14.32 -21.70 22.92
N LEU A 274 -15.25 -22.36 23.62
CA LEU A 274 -14.96 -23.48 24.51
C LEU A 274 -14.42 -24.70 23.75
N SER A 275 -15.06 -25.09 22.64
CA SER A 275 -14.62 -26.24 21.85
C SER A 275 -13.25 -26.00 21.19
N LEU A 276 -12.97 -24.76 20.76
CA LEU A 276 -11.67 -24.38 20.21
C LEU A 276 -10.57 -24.42 21.28
N ALA A 277 -10.82 -23.85 22.46
CA ALA A 277 -9.88 -23.90 23.59
C ALA A 277 -9.60 -25.33 24.05
N ALA A 278 -10.65 -26.17 24.15
CA ALA A 278 -10.52 -27.57 24.54
C ALA A 278 -9.73 -28.39 23.50
N ARG A 279 -10.03 -28.22 22.21
CA ARG A 279 -9.33 -28.90 21.10
C ARG A 279 -7.83 -28.57 21.10
N ASN A 280 -7.47 -27.35 21.45
CA ASN A 280 -6.08 -26.88 21.44
C ASN A 280 -5.38 -27.02 22.81
N GLY A 281 -6.04 -27.61 23.81
CA GLY A 281 -5.43 -27.91 25.12
C GLY A 281 -5.31 -26.72 26.08
N HIS A 282 -6.04 -25.62 25.85
CA HIS A 282 -6.00 -24.43 26.69
C HIS A 282 -6.87 -24.57 27.95
N ALA A 283 -6.44 -25.41 28.89
CA ALA A 283 -7.20 -25.79 30.08
C ALA A 283 -7.63 -24.59 30.95
N ALA A 284 -6.80 -23.56 31.09
CA ALA A 284 -7.15 -22.36 31.84
C ALA A 284 -8.28 -21.56 31.18
N VAL A 285 -8.20 -21.36 29.85
CA VAL A 285 -9.28 -20.75 29.06
C VAL A 285 -10.58 -21.54 29.15
N VAL A 286 -10.50 -22.88 29.10
CA VAL A 286 -11.67 -23.76 29.27
C VAL A 286 -12.35 -23.49 30.61
N LYS A 287 -11.59 -23.39 31.71
CA LYS A 287 -12.13 -23.07 33.04
C LYS A 287 -12.80 -21.70 33.06
N ILE A 288 -12.16 -20.67 32.48
CA ILE A 288 -12.70 -19.31 32.40
C ILE A 288 -14.03 -19.28 31.63
N LEU A 289 -14.10 -20.00 30.51
CA LEU A 289 -15.32 -20.06 29.70
C LEU A 289 -16.44 -20.84 30.41
N GLN A 290 -16.11 -21.95 31.08
CA GLN A 290 -17.07 -22.72 31.87
C GLN A 290 -17.66 -21.90 33.03
N THR A 291 -16.84 -21.15 33.76
CA THR A 291 -17.33 -20.30 34.85
C THR A 291 -18.24 -19.19 34.33
N ALA A 292 -17.87 -18.53 33.23
CA ALA A 292 -18.69 -17.51 32.60
C ALA A 292 -20.04 -18.07 32.09
N MET A 293 -20.04 -19.27 31.51
CA MET A 293 -21.25 -19.94 31.03
C MET A 293 -22.20 -20.34 32.17
N ASN A 294 -21.67 -20.81 33.30
CA ASN A 294 -22.47 -21.18 34.47
C ASN A 294 -23.04 -19.97 35.21
N ALA A 295 -22.40 -18.80 35.10
CA ALA A 295 -22.89 -17.56 35.72
C ALA A 295 -24.00 -16.86 34.91
N SER A 296 -24.26 -17.31 33.67
CA SER A 296 -25.22 -16.70 32.74
C SER A 296 -26.42 -17.59 32.38
N GLY A 297 -26.54 -18.77 33.01
CA GLY A 297 -27.71 -19.65 32.95
C GLY A 297 -28.43 -19.71 34.28
#